data_AF-A0A0P0FJ05-F1
#
_entry.id   AF-A0A0P0FJ05-F1
#
_cell.length_a   1.000
_cell.length_b   1.000
_cell.length_c   1.000
_cell.angle_alpha   90.00
_cell.angle_beta   90.00
_cell.angle_gamma   90.00
#
_symmetry.space_group_name_H-M   'P 1'
#
loop_
_entity.id
_entity.type
_entity.pdbx_description
1 polymer ?
#
loop_
_entity_poly.entity_id
_entity_poly.type
_entity_poly.pdbx_seq_one_letter_code
_entity_poly.pdbx_strand_id
1 'polypeptide(L)' 'YHRRHKVCEFHAKAPVVIVAGNCQRFCQQCSRFHELSEFDDTKRSCRRRLAGHNERRRKCSSDIQGGENSA' A
#
# COMPACT_ATOMS: atom_id res chain seq x y z
N TYR A 1 -9.14 -12.49 7.16
CA TYR A 1 -8.47 -11.17 7.11
C TYR A 1 -8.99 -10.24 8.20
N HIS A 2 -10.24 -9.77 8.13
CA HIS A 2 -10.88 -8.84 9.09
C HIS A 2 -10.68 -9.20 10.58
N ARG A 3 -11.00 -10.44 10.99
CA ARG A 3 -10.78 -10.91 12.38
C ARG A 3 -9.31 -10.87 12.80
N ARG A 4 -8.38 -11.29 11.93
CA ARG A 4 -6.93 -11.32 12.21
C ARG A 4 -6.37 -9.90 12.44
N HIS A 5 -6.86 -8.93 11.69
CA HIS A 5 -6.38 -7.54 11.74
C HIS A 5 -7.25 -6.62 12.60
N LYS A 6 -8.23 -7.20 13.34
CA LYS A 6 -9.14 -6.46 14.22
C LYS A 6 -9.79 -5.25 13.55
N VAL A 7 -10.22 -5.43 12.31
CA VAL A 7 -10.88 -4.39 11.50
C VAL A 7 -12.13 -4.99 10.86
N CYS A 8 -13.24 -4.25 10.86
CA CYS A 8 -14.45 -4.69 10.16
C CYS A 8 -14.33 -4.43 8.65
N GLU A 9 -15.19 -5.06 7.86
CA GLU A 9 -15.17 -4.89 6.39
C GLU A 9 -15.38 -3.43 5.96
N PHE A 10 -16.29 -2.73 6.63
CA PHE A 10 -16.57 -1.33 6.37
C PHE A 10 -15.33 -0.46 6.56
N HIS A 11 -14.69 -0.50 7.73
CA HIS A 11 -13.51 0.31 8.01
C HIS A 11 -12.28 -0.09 7.19
N ALA A 12 -12.18 -1.36 6.77
CA ALA A 12 -11.12 -1.80 5.85
C ALA A 12 -11.27 -1.20 4.44
N LYS A 13 -12.50 -0.85 4.05
CA LYS A 13 -12.81 -0.29 2.72
C LYS A 13 -13.06 1.22 2.72
N ALA A 14 -13.37 1.81 3.87
CA ALA A 14 -13.71 3.21 4.00
C ALA A 14 -12.55 4.13 3.52
N PRO A 15 -12.87 5.19 2.75
CA PRO A 15 -11.87 6.15 2.31
C PRO A 15 -11.35 7.01 3.46
N VAL A 16 -12.16 7.24 4.50
CA VAL A 16 -11.78 8.01 5.68
C VAL A 16 -12.48 7.41 6.90
N VAL A 17 -11.77 7.32 8.01
CA VAL A 17 -12.31 7.00 9.34
C VAL A 17 -11.74 8.00 10.35
N ILE A 18 -12.52 8.36 11.37
CA ILE A 18 -12.02 9.18 12.49
C ILE A 18 -11.67 8.26 13.65
N VAL A 19 -10.39 8.22 14.03
CA VAL A 19 -9.90 7.42 15.15
C VAL A 19 -9.08 8.34 16.06
N ALA A 20 -9.47 8.43 17.33
CA ALA A 20 -8.85 9.33 18.30
C ALA A 20 -8.76 10.81 17.85
N GLY A 21 -9.74 11.26 17.05
CA GLY A 21 -9.79 12.64 16.52
C GLY A 21 -9.04 12.85 15.19
N ASN A 22 -8.32 11.85 14.70
CA ASN A 22 -7.53 11.99 13.48
C ASN A 22 -8.23 11.33 12.29
N CYS A 23 -8.17 11.99 11.13
CA CYS A 23 -8.60 11.41 9.85
C CYS A 23 -7.58 10.36 9.40
N GLN A 24 -8.00 9.10 9.41
CA GLN A 24 -7.17 7.96 9.08
C GLN A 24 -7.79 7.12 7.96
N ARG A 25 -6.97 6.26 7.37
CA ARG A 25 -7.37 5.23 6.41
C ARG A 25 -6.62 3.94 6.70
N PHE A 26 -7.26 2.80 6.44
CA PHE A 26 -6.65 1.49 6.60
C PHE A 26 -5.71 1.17 5.43
N CYS A 27 -4.45 0.88 5.71
CA CYS A 27 -3.47 0.43 4.72
C CYS A 27 -3.50 -1.10 4.59
N GLN A 28 -3.85 -1.62 3.41
CA GLN A 28 -3.97 -3.07 3.20
C GLN A 28 -2.64 -3.83 3.37
N GLN A 29 -1.53 -3.21 2.97
CA GLN A 29 -0.20 -3.82 3.05
C GLN A 29 0.40 -3.79 4.45
N CYS A 30 0.10 -2.76 5.23
CA CYS A 30 0.57 -2.63 6.62
C CYS A 30 -0.42 -3.27 7.61
N SER A 31 -1.66 -3.50 7.18
CA SER A 31 -2.77 -3.93 8.02
C SER A 31 -2.96 -3.06 9.27
N ARG A 32 -2.79 -1.74 9.09
CA ARG A 32 -2.83 -0.71 10.14
C ARG A 32 -3.49 0.56 9.62
N PHE A 33 -4.03 1.37 10.53
CA PHE A 33 -4.51 2.71 10.22
C PHE A 33 -3.34 3.70 10.19
N HIS A 34 -3.37 4.55 9.18
CA HIS A 34 -2.41 5.62 8.93
C HIS A 34 -3.18 6.91 8.69
N GLU A 35 -2.56 8.06 8.93
CA GLU A 35 -3.19 9.34 8.61
C GLU A 35 -3.45 9.45 7.11
N LEU A 36 -4.52 10.17 6.71
CA LEU A 36 -4.81 10.39 5.29
C LEU A 36 -3.63 11.02 4.54
N SER A 37 -2.86 11.86 5.24
CA SER A 37 -1.65 12.49 4.73
C SER A 37 -0.60 11.49 4.28
N GLU A 38 -0.62 10.22 4.69
CA GLU A 38 0.33 9.16 4.30
C GLU A 38 -0.05 8.39 3.03
N PHE A 39 -1.21 8.69 2.44
CA PHE A 39 -1.70 8.03 1.24
C PHE A 39 -1.62 8.96 0.02
N ASP A 40 -1.61 8.33 -1.15
CA ASP A 40 -2.03 8.99 -2.38
C ASP A 40 -3.48 8.55 -2.59
N ASP A 41 -4.44 9.46 -2.73
CA ASP A 41 -5.89 9.15 -2.72
C ASP A 41 -6.31 8.04 -3.70
N THR A 42 -5.53 7.87 -4.76
CA THR A 42 -5.69 6.85 -5.79
C THR A 42 -5.32 5.43 -5.33
N LYS A 43 -4.69 5.25 -4.17
CA LYS A 43 -4.14 3.98 -3.67
C LYS A 43 -4.59 3.67 -2.23
N ARG A 44 -4.78 2.38 -1.95
CA ARG A 44 -5.17 1.84 -0.63
C ARG A 44 -3.98 1.36 0.23
N SER A 45 -2.76 1.70 -0.18
CA SER A 45 -1.53 1.44 0.55
C SER A 45 -0.81 2.76 0.78
N CYS A 46 -0.17 2.92 1.94
CA CYS A 46 0.59 4.13 2.26
C CYS A 46 1.80 4.30 1.32
N ARG A 47 2.22 5.55 1.12
CA ARG A 47 3.33 5.91 0.20
C ARG A 47 4.60 5.12 0.49
N ARG A 48 4.94 4.93 1.77
CA ARG A 48 6.12 4.17 2.20
C ARG A 48 6.16 2.76 1.62
N ARG A 49 5.03 2.04 1.62
CA ARG A 49 4.99 0.68 1.06
C ARG A 49 4.99 0.71 -0.46
N LEU A 50 4.27 1.67 -1.05
CA LEU A 50 4.18 1.81 -2.50
C LEU A 50 5.55 2.11 -3.13
N ALA A 51 6.38 2.94 -2.50
CA ALA A 51 7.75 3.22 -2.95
C ALA A 51 8.56 1.92 -3.13
N GLY A 52 8.57 1.04 -2.12
CA GLY A 52 9.27 -0.25 -2.21
C GLY A 52 8.65 -1.25 -3.20
N HIS A 53 7.37 -1.12 -3.55
CA HIS A 53 6.79 -1.89 -4.67
C HIS A 53 7.25 -1.34 -6.02
N ASN A 54 7.25 -0.02 -6.18
CA ASN A 54 7.64 0.65 -7.42
C ASN A 54 9.12 0.42 -7.75
N GLU A 55 10.00 0.48 -6.74
CA GLU A 55 11.43 0.18 -6.91
C GLU A 55 11.67 -1.26 -7.38
N ARG A 56 11.03 -2.25 -6.73
CA ARG A 56 11.14 -3.66 -7.14
C ARG A 56 10.60 -3.90 -8.55
N ARG A 57 9.49 -3.25 -8.91
CA ARG A 57 8.94 -3.32 -10.28
C ARG A 57 9.92 -2.73 -11.29
N ARG A 58 10.53 -1.57 -11.01
CA ARG A 58 11.53 -0.94 -11.89
C ARG A 58 12.74 -1.84 -12.10
N LYS A 59 13.25 -2.47 -11.03
CA LYS A 59 14.41 -3.39 -11.08
C LYS A 59 14.13 -4.64 -11.93
N CYS A 60 12.97 -5.28 -11.72
CA CYS A 60 12.59 -6.48 -12.49
C CYS A 60 12.37 -6.17 -13.98
N SER A 61 11.90 -4.97 -14.33
CA SER A 61 11.79 -4.56 -15.73
C SER A 61 13.14 -4.37 -16.43
N SER A 62 14.19 -3.99 -15.69
CA SER A 62 15.54 -3.91 -16.25
C SER A 62 16.21 -5.28 -16.40
N ASP A 63 15.87 -6.25 -15.54
CA ASP A 63 16.47 -7.60 -15.60
C ASP A 63 15.89 -8.45 -16.75
N ILE A 64 14.67 -8.16 -17.23
CA ILE A 64 14.06 -8.87 -18.37
C ILE A 64 14.63 -8.42 -19.74
N GLN A 65 15.39 -7.32 -19.78
CA GLN A 65 15.95 -6.78 -21.03
C GLN A 65 17.42 -7.19 -21.31
N GLY A 66 17.99 -8.08 -20.50
CA GLY A 66 19.40 -8.51 -20.61
C GLY A 66 19.62 -9.96 -21.08
N GLY A 67 18.63 -10.58 -21.71
CA GLY A 67 18.60 -12.02 -22.01
C GLY A 67 18.76 -12.43 -23.47
N GLU A 68 19.28 -11.59 -24.37
CA GLU A 68 19.68 -12.01 -25.71
C GLU A 68 20.96 -11.27 -26.13
N ASN A 69 21.91 -12.06 -26.67
CA ASN A 69 23.26 -11.71 -27.17
C ASN A 69 24.43 -11.80 -26.18
N SER A 70 25.01 -12.98 -26.09
CA SER A 70 26.46 -13.17 -26.27
C SER A 70 26.69 -14.55 -26.87
N ALA A 71 27.53 -14.57 -27.91
CA ALA A 71 27.83 -15.68 -28.82
C ALA A 71 28.54 -16.87 -28.14
#